data_AF-A0AAE3GY01-F1
#
_entry.id   AF-A0AAE3GY01-F1
#
_cell.length_a   1.000
_cell.length_b   1.000
_cell.length_c   1.000
_cell.angle_alpha   90.00
_cell.angle_beta   90.00
_cell.angle_gamma   90.00
#
_symmetry.space_group_name_H-M   'P 1'
#
loop_
_entity.id
_entity.type
_entity.pdbx_description
1 polymer ?
#
loop_
_entity_poly.entity_id
_entity_poly.type
_entity_poly.pdbx_seq_one_letter_code
_entity_poly.pdbx_strand_id
1 'polypeptide(L)'
;MDIDDALKELESETNVKFSRLLAIAEKFFGKPRNRGTSHYPFKVPWQGEPRINLQKEKGGKAKPYQVKQVKLALIKLKEIQRGESNE
;
A
#
# COMPACT_ATOMS: atom_id res chain seq x y z
N MET A 1 -9.49 6.07 -9.70
CA MET A 1 -8.51 5.74 -8.65
C MET A 1 -7.11 5.99 -9.16
N ASP A 2 -6.76 7.26 -9.11
CA ASP A 2 -5.38 7.73 -9.08
C ASP A 2 -4.80 7.59 -7.65
N ILE A 3 -3.58 8.06 -7.44
CA ILE A 3 -2.93 8.03 -6.12
C ILE A 3 -3.68 8.91 -5.11
N ASP A 4 -4.27 10.03 -5.54
CA ASP A 4 -4.96 10.96 -4.65
C ASP A 4 -6.27 10.38 -4.10
N ASP A 5 -7.04 9.70 -4.96
CA ASP A 5 -8.21 8.89 -4.58
C ASP A 5 -7.83 7.85 -3.52
N ALA A 6 -6.69 7.16 -3.71
CA ALA A 6 -6.23 6.14 -2.80
C ALA A 6 -5.78 6.72 -1.44
N LEU A 7 -5.09 7.86 -1.46
CA LEU A 7 -4.69 8.57 -0.24
C LEU A 7 -5.89 9.07 0.57
N LYS A 8 -6.93 9.56 -0.12
CA LYS A 8 -8.19 9.96 0.49
C LYS A 8 -8.91 8.76 1.12
N GLU A 9 -8.93 7.62 0.44
CA GLU A 9 -9.55 6.42 0.99
C GLU A 9 -8.81 5.89 2.23
N LEU A 10 -7.48 6.02 2.27
CA LEU A 10 -6.66 5.64 3.41
C LEU A 10 -6.47 6.79 4.43
N GLU A 11 -7.27 7.85 4.34
CA GLU A 11 -7.23 8.96 5.30
C GLU A 11 -7.59 8.48 6.71
N SER A 12 -8.64 7.66 6.81
CA SER A 12 -9.02 6.96 8.03
C SER A 12 -8.22 5.65 8.15
N GLU A 13 -7.19 5.65 9.00
CA GLU A 13 -6.37 4.45 9.28
C GLU A 13 -7.16 3.33 9.97
N THR A 14 -8.28 3.68 10.60
CA THR A 14 -9.19 2.74 11.23
C THR A 14 -10.36 2.44 10.29
N ASN A 15 -10.78 1.17 10.23
CA ASN A 15 -11.93 0.69 9.45
C ASN A 15 -11.71 0.36 7.95
N VAL A 16 -10.47 0.24 7.49
CA VAL A 16 -10.20 -0.27 6.12
C VAL A 16 -10.32 -1.79 6.08
N LYS A 17 -11.07 -2.35 5.12
CA LYS A 17 -11.10 -3.81 4.87
C LYS A 17 -9.74 -4.27 4.33
N PHE A 18 -9.24 -5.41 4.81
CA PHE A 18 -7.96 -5.97 4.36
C PHE A 18 -7.96 -6.21 2.84
N SER A 19 -9.06 -6.75 2.29
CA SER A 19 -9.19 -6.95 0.84
C SER A 19 -9.10 -5.65 0.06
N ARG A 20 -9.60 -4.54 0.63
CA ARG A 20 -9.52 -3.23 -0.01
C ARG A 20 -8.10 -2.66 0.05
N LEU A 21 -7.45 -2.74 1.21
CA LEU A 21 -6.04 -2.35 1.33
C LEU A 21 -5.14 -3.15 0.38
N LEU A 22 -5.38 -4.46 0.25
CA LEU A 22 -4.66 -5.33 -0.67
C LEU A 22 -4.88 -4.92 -2.13
N ALA A 23 -6.13 -4.64 -2.52
CA ALA A 23 -6.44 -4.20 -3.89
C ALA A 23 -5.78 -2.85 -4.24
N ILE A 24 -5.74 -1.91 -3.28
CA ILE A 24 -5.01 -0.64 -3.44
C ILE A 24 -3.52 -0.92 -3.62
N ALA A 25 -2.92 -1.72 -2.73
CA ALA A 25 -1.50 -2.06 -2.84
C ALA A 25 -1.17 -2.77 -4.17
N GLU A 26 -2.01 -3.71 -4.62
CA GLU A 26 -1.83 -4.40 -5.92
C GLU A 26 -1.93 -3.46 -7.12
N LYS A 27 -2.78 -2.43 -7.03
CA LYS A 27 -2.96 -1.45 -8.09
C LYS A 27 -1.69 -0.62 -8.32
N PHE A 28 -1.02 -0.19 -7.25
CA PHE A 28 0.10 0.75 -7.35
C PHE A 28 1.47 0.08 -7.29
N PHE A 29 1.59 -1.06 -6.61
CA PHE A 29 2.86 -1.76 -6.39
C PHE A 29 2.92 -3.14 -7.09
N GLY A 30 1.87 -3.50 -7.83
CA GLY A 30 1.76 -4.78 -8.51
C GLY A 30 1.45 -5.95 -7.56
N LYS A 31 1.46 -7.18 -8.07
CA LYS A 31 1.14 -8.36 -7.25
C LYS A 31 2.18 -8.59 -6.14
N PRO A 32 1.76 -9.03 -4.95
CA PRO A 32 2.70 -9.43 -3.90
C PRO A 32 3.53 -10.62 -4.37
N ARG A 33 4.78 -10.71 -3.89
CA ARG A 33 5.74 -11.75 -4.31
C ARG A 33 5.26 -13.15 -3.93
N ASN A 34 4.52 -13.26 -2.84
CA ASN A 34 3.99 -14.52 -2.33
C ASN A 34 2.46 -14.41 -2.22
N ARG A 35 1.74 -15.44 -2.69
CA ARG A 35 0.27 -15.58 -2.54
C ARG A 35 -0.15 -16.82 -1.74
N GLY A 36 0.79 -17.71 -1.40
CA GLY A 36 0.52 -18.96 -0.67
C GLY A 36 0.62 -18.85 0.85
N THR A 37 0.93 -17.67 1.40
CA THR A 37 1.10 -17.46 2.85
C THR A 37 0.18 -16.35 3.37
N SER A 38 0.11 -16.18 4.69
CA SER A 38 -0.62 -15.07 5.31
C SER A 38 0.04 -13.71 5.10
N HIS A 39 1.27 -13.67 4.58
CA HIS A 39 2.06 -12.47 4.33
C HIS A 39 2.15 -12.17 2.83
N TYR A 40 1.94 -10.90 2.50
CA TYR A 40 1.88 -10.37 1.15
C TYR A 40 2.94 -9.25 1.04
N PRO A 41 4.22 -9.61 0.83
CA PRO A 41 5.29 -8.64 0.62
C PRO A 41 5.23 -8.07 -0.80
N PHE A 42 5.31 -6.75 -0.94
CA PHE A 42 5.30 -6.06 -2.24
C PHE A 42 6.69 -5.54 -2.59
N LYS A 43 6.95 -5.40 -3.91
CA LYS A 43 8.14 -4.71 -4.42
C LYS A 43 7.82 -3.22 -4.53
N VAL A 44 8.75 -2.38 -4.09
CA VAL A 44 8.69 -0.93 -4.24
C VAL A 44 9.88 -0.45 -5.07
N PRO A 45 9.77 0.68 -5.79
CA PRO A 45 10.84 1.18 -6.68
C PRO A 45 11.98 1.90 -5.95
N TRP A 46 11.94 2.01 -4.62
CA TRP A 46 12.99 2.62 -3.81
C TRP A 46 13.71 1.61 -2.91
N GLN A 47 14.90 1.99 -2.44
CA GLN A 47 15.58 1.29 -1.36
C GLN A 47 15.12 1.82 0.02
N GLY A 48 15.17 0.97 1.03
CA GLY A 48 14.82 1.32 2.41
C GLY A 48 13.31 1.36 2.69
N GLU A 49 12.90 2.29 3.57
CA GLU A 49 11.51 2.50 4.00
C GLU A 49 10.79 3.56 3.12
N PRO A 50 9.44 3.54 3.06
CA PRO A 50 8.54 2.56 3.67
C PRO A 50 8.52 1.23 2.90
N ARG A 51 8.46 0.11 3.64
CA ARG A 51 8.21 -1.22 3.07
C ARG A 51 6.74 -1.60 3.19
N ILE A 52 6.24 -2.37 2.24
CA ILE A 52 4.86 -2.88 2.25
C ILE A 52 4.89 -4.41 2.44
N ASN A 53 4.48 -4.85 3.63
CA ASN A 53 4.27 -6.26 3.94
C ASN A 53 2.92 -6.41 4.63
N LEU A 54 1.89 -6.71 3.85
CA LEU A 54 0.53 -6.87 4.36
C LEU A 54 0.37 -8.27 4.95
N GLN A 55 -0.28 -8.37 6.10
CA GLN A 55 -0.57 -9.64 6.75
C GLN A 55 -2.07 -9.73 6.99
N LYS A 56 -2.69 -10.79 6.48
CA LYS A 56 -4.12 -11.04 6.68
C LYS A 56 -4.35 -11.61 8.08
N GLU A 57 -5.26 -11.00 8.84
CA GLU A 57 -5.71 -11.50 10.14
C GLU A 57 -7.16 -11.98 10.14
N LYS A 58 -7.51 -12.72 11.20
CA LYS A 58 -8.90 -13.11 11.49
C LYS A 58 -9.67 -11.85 11.89
N GLY A 59 -10.68 -11.48 11.10
CA GLY A 59 -11.49 -10.26 11.32
C GLY A 59 -11.71 -9.40 10.08
N GLY A 60 -11.02 -9.69 8.97
CA GLY A 60 -11.29 -9.10 7.65
C GLY A 60 -10.92 -7.62 7.49
N LYS A 61 -10.64 -6.90 8.58
CA LYS A 61 -10.09 -5.53 8.57
C LYS A 61 -8.57 -5.55 8.48
N ALA A 62 -8.01 -4.52 7.86
CA ALA A 62 -6.58 -4.27 7.89
C ALA A 62 -6.18 -3.71 9.26
N LYS A 63 -4.93 -3.97 9.65
CA LYS A 63 -4.36 -3.34 10.85
C LYS A 63 -4.08 -1.86 10.55
N PRO A 64 -4.35 -0.93 11.48
CA PRO A 64 -4.10 0.50 11.23
C PRO A 64 -2.67 0.82 10.78
N TYR A 65 -1.66 0.14 11.34
CA TYR A 65 -0.28 0.35 10.91
C TYR A 65 -0.02 -0.09 9.47
N GLN A 66 -0.73 -1.13 8.97
CA GLN A 66 -0.60 -1.56 7.57
C GLN A 66 -1.22 -0.53 6.64
N VAL A 67 -2.33 0.08 7.04
CA VAL A 67 -2.93 1.20 6.33
C VAL A 67 -1.95 2.37 6.25
N LYS A 68 -1.35 2.74 7.39
CA LYS A 68 -0.32 3.78 7.47
C LYS A 68 0.89 3.48 6.58
N GLN A 69 1.38 2.24 6.56
CA GLN A 69 2.50 1.82 5.70
C GLN A 69 2.17 1.99 4.21
N VAL A 70 0.99 1.54 3.76
CA VAL A 70 0.57 1.71 2.37
C VAL A 70 0.40 3.18 2.03
N LYS A 71 -0.19 3.97 2.94
CA LYS A 71 -0.35 5.43 2.75
C LYS A 71 1.00 6.13 2.56
N LEU A 72 1.98 5.86 3.42
CA LEU A 72 3.34 6.42 3.28
C LEU A 72 4.01 5.99 1.98
N ALA A 73 3.84 4.73 1.57
CA ALA A 73 4.38 4.24 0.31
C ALA A 73 3.71 4.92 -0.91
N LEU A 74 2.41 5.20 -0.86
CA LEU A 74 1.71 5.95 -1.91
C LEU A 74 2.20 7.39 -2.01
N ILE A 75 2.45 8.05 -0.87
CA ILE A 75 3.03 9.41 -0.84
C ILE A 75 4.40 9.40 -1.52
N LYS A 76 5.29 8.48 -1.14
CA LYS A 76 6.62 8.37 -1.75
C LYS A 76 6.57 8.02 -3.24
N LEU A 77 5.66 7.14 -3.65
CA LEU A 77 5.45 6.81 -5.06
C LEU A 77 5.02 8.05 -5.85
N LYS A 78 4.14 8.89 -5.28
CA LYS A 78 3.72 10.16 -5.87
C LYS A 78 4.88 11.14 -6.04
N GLU A 79 5.75 11.24 -5.04
CA GLU A 79 6.94 12.10 -5.09
C GLU A 79 7.92 11.65 -6.19
N ILE A 80 8.15 10.34 -6.31
CA ILE A 80 9.02 9.78 -7.37
C ILE A 80 8.44 10.08 -8.75
N GLN A 81 7.13 9.83 -8.97
CA GLN A 81 6.48 10.12 -10.25
C GLN A 81 6.52 11.62 -10.62
N ARG A 82 6.45 12.51 -9.63
CA ARG A 82 6.62 13.96 -9.83
C ARG A 82 8.06 14.33 -10.17
N GLY A 83 9.05 13.67 -9.57
CA GLY A 83 10.47 13.86 -9.88
C GLY A 83 10.83 13.39 -11.29
N GLU A 84 10.38 12.20 -11.68
CA GLU A 84 10.58 11.62 -13.02
C GLU A 84 9.90 12.42 -14.15
N SER A 85 8.91 13.25 -13.83
CA SER A 85 8.23 14.12 -14.81
C SER A 85 8.95 15.46 -15.03
N ASN A 86 9.95 15.78 -14.21
CA ASN A 86 10.72 17.03 -14.26
C ASN A 86 12.13 16.83 -14.83
N GLU A 87 12.43 15.65 -15.37
CA GLU A 87 13.67 15.26 -16.07
C GLU A 87 13.35 14.85 -17.51
#